data_AF-A0A137R105-F1
#
_entry.id   AF-A0A137R105-F1
#
_cell.length_a   1.000
_cell.length_b   1.000
_cell.length_c   1.000
_cell.angle_alpha   90.00
_cell.angle_beta   90.00
_cell.angle_gamma   90.00
#
_symmetry.space_group_name_H-M   'P 1'
#
loop_
_entity.id
_entity.type
_entity.pdbx_description
1 polymer ?
#
loop_
_entity_poly.entity_id
_entity_poly.type
_entity_poly.pdbx_seq_one_letter_code
_entity_poly.pdbx_strand_id
1 'polypeptide(L)'
;SNVMSHEDMTNWLKTTDANLTYVGEPIGNSLSPRSAQKTTVVFCNERVGNDCGGNCTVFTGGATCLSAPGTNCLAATSNIGFCDNGGCSYGCNQLSDCATPLNNGEFCSTPRTESILVFGA
;
A
#
# COMPACT_ATOMS: atom_id res chain seq x y z
N SER A 1 -8.09 -0.80 43.44
CA SER A 1 -8.54 -0.54 42.06
C SER A 1 -8.75 -1.89 41.41
N ASN A 2 -9.92 -2.15 40.80
CA ASN A 2 -10.29 -3.44 40.20
C ASN A 2 -10.13 -3.42 38.67
N VAL A 3 -9.06 -2.80 38.18
CA VAL A 3 -8.79 -2.62 36.76
C VAL A 3 -7.62 -3.53 36.40
N MET A 4 -7.84 -4.45 35.47
CA MET A 4 -6.78 -5.32 34.93
C MET A 4 -5.72 -4.49 34.21
N SER A 5 -4.46 -4.86 34.36
CA SER A 5 -3.40 -4.28 33.57
C SER A 5 -3.53 -4.70 32.10
N HIS A 6 -2.92 -3.93 31.20
CA HIS A 6 -2.92 -4.27 29.77
C HIS A 6 -2.24 -5.62 29.49
N GLU A 7 -1.19 -5.95 30.25
CA GLU A 7 -0.45 -7.21 30.13
C GLU A 7 -1.30 -8.39 30.61
N ASP A 8 -1.98 -8.27 31.75
CA ASP A 8 -2.87 -9.30 32.28
C ASP A 8 -4.05 -9.56 31.34
N MET A 9 -4.61 -8.50 30.75
CA MET A 9 -5.68 -8.60 29.75
C MET A 9 -5.20 -9.35 28.50
N THR A 10 -4.02 -9.01 28.00
CA THR A 10 -3.43 -9.66 26.82
C THR A 10 -3.12 -11.13 27.08
N ASN A 11 -2.60 -11.46 28.27
CA ASN A 11 -2.34 -12.84 28.65
C ASN A 11 -3.64 -13.64 28.77
N TRP A 12 -4.68 -13.07 29.39
CA TRP A 12 -5.98 -13.73 29.49
C TRP A 12 -6.61 -13.98 28.10
N LEU A 13 -6.58 -13.00 27.21
CA LEU A 13 -7.09 -13.14 25.83
C LEU A 13 -6.40 -14.26 25.05
N LYS A 14 -5.11 -14.54 25.32
CA LYS A 14 -4.35 -15.63 24.68
C LYS A 14 -4.67 -17.01 25.23
N THR A 15 -5.06 -17.11 26.50
CA THR A 15 -5.17 -18.39 27.22
C THR A 15 -6.59 -18.79 27.56
N THR A 16 -7.57 -17.91 27.35
CA THR A 16 -8.97 -18.23 27.63
C THR A 16 -9.54 -19.24 26.64
N ASP A 17 -10.39 -20.13 27.13
CA ASP A 17 -11.18 -21.11 26.39
C ASP A 17 -12.56 -20.57 25.98
N ALA A 18 -12.84 -19.29 26.24
CA ALA A 18 -14.07 -18.62 25.84
C ALA A 18 -14.09 -18.33 24.32
N ASN A 19 -15.28 -18.41 23.72
CA ASN A 19 -15.49 -17.98 22.34
C ASN A 19 -15.55 -16.45 22.28
N LEU A 20 -14.46 -15.82 21.85
CA LEU A 20 -14.35 -14.36 21.75
C LEU A 20 -14.81 -13.86 20.39
N THR A 21 -15.68 -12.84 20.39
CA THR A 21 -16.03 -12.06 19.19
C THR A 21 -15.43 -10.67 19.34
N TYR A 22 -14.47 -10.33 18.47
CA TYR A 22 -13.84 -9.01 18.47
C TYR A 22 -14.64 -8.05 17.61
N VAL A 23 -15.06 -6.93 18.20
CA VAL A 23 -15.61 -5.79 17.47
C VAL A 23 -14.49 -4.77 17.32
N GLY A 24 -13.90 -4.69 16.12
CA GLY A 24 -12.69 -3.90 15.85
C GLY A 24 -11.41 -4.76 15.79
N GLU A 25 -10.24 -4.13 15.92
CA GLU A 25 -8.95 -4.80 15.80
C GLU A 25 -8.63 -5.67 17.04
N PRO A 26 -8.28 -6.95 16.87
CA PRO A 26 -7.88 -7.81 17.98
C PRO A 26 -6.55 -7.39 18.62
N ILE A 27 -6.50 -7.35 19.95
CA ILE A 27 -5.27 -7.09 20.73
C ILE A 27 -4.56 -8.44 20.92
N GLY A 28 -3.35 -8.63 20.37
CA GLY A 28 -2.58 -9.86 20.64
C GLY A 28 -1.40 -10.19 19.73
N ASN A 29 -1.28 -9.58 18.55
CA ASN A 29 -0.13 -9.79 17.66
C ASN A 29 0.74 -8.52 17.60
N SER A 30 2.01 -8.65 17.99
CA SER A 30 3.05 -7.61 17.95
C SER A 30 3.51 -7.26 16.52
N LEU A 31 2.61 -7.32 15.55
CA LEU A 31 2.83 -6.83 14.20
C LEU A 31 1.67 -5.89 13.95
N SER A 32 1.94 -4.59 13.81
CA SER A 32 0.96 -3.62 13.36
C SER A 32 0.21 -4.23 12.18
N PRO A 33 -1.14 -4.27 12.21
CA PRO A 33 -1.89 -4.91 11.16
C PRO A 33 -1.44 -4.31 9.82
N ARG A 34 -1.44 -5.18 8.84
CA ARG A 34 -0.80 -4.96 7.56
C ARG A 34 -1.59 -3.81 6.81
N SER A 35 -2.87 -3.59 7.20
CA SER A 35 -3.71 -2.40 6.96
C SER A 35 -3.27 -1.07 7.61
N ALA A 36 -2.49 -1.10 8.70
CA ALA A 36 -1.93 0.08 9.37
C ALA A 36 -0.59 0.53 8.76
N GLN A 37 0.02 -0.28 7.88
CA GLN A 37 1.21 0.11 7.12
C GLN A 37 0.80 1.09 6.01
N LYS A 38 1.37 2.29 6.04
CA LYS A 38 1.14 3.31 5.01
C LYS A 38 2.12 3.11 3.86
N THR A 39 1.60 3.04 2.65
CA THR A 39 2.37 3.06 1.42
C THR A 39 2.41 4.50 0.93
N THR A 40 3.62 5.00 0.63
CA THR A 40 3.77 6.24 -0.13
C THR A 40 3.98 5.89 -1.59
N VAL A 41 3.19 6.51 -2.47
CA VAL A 41 3.30 6.39 -3.93
C VAL A 41 3.56 7.78 -4.49
N VAL A 42 4.58 7.90 -5.32
CA VAL A 42 4.81 9.07 -6.17
C VAL A 42 4.55 8.65 -7.60
N PHE A 43 3.70 9.35 -8.32
CA PHE A 43 3.42 9.05 -9.72
C PHE A 43 3.33 10.33 -10.53
N CYS A 44 3.93 10.32 -11.72
CA CYS A 44 4.01 11.51 -12.56
C CYS A 44 3.54 11.22 -13.99
N ASN A 45 3.07 12.27 -14.65
CA ASN A 45 2.51 12.17 -16.00
C ASN A 45 3.57 12.23 -17.12
N GLU A 46 4.85 12.46 -16.82
CA GLU A 46 5.90 12.50 -17.83
C GLU A 46 7.13 11.70 -17.42
N ARG A 47 7.82 11.17 -18.42
CA ARG A 47 9.18 10.66 -18.27
C ARG A 47 10.12 11.65 -18.95
N VAL A 48 11.06 12.21 -18.19
CA VAL A 48 12.04 13.18 -18.70
C VAL A 48 13.39 12.48 -18.76
N GLY A 49 13.76 11.99 -19.95
CA GLY A 49 14.98 11.21 -20.14
C GLY A 49 14.93 9.88 -19.36
N ASN A 50 15.84 9.73 -18.39
CA ASN A 50 15.90 8.55 -17.52
C ASN A 50 15.26 8.79 -16.14
N ASP A 51 14.47 9.86 -16.00
CA ASP A 51 13.86 10.24 -14.73
C ASP A 51 12.33 10.39 -14.85
N CYS A 52 11.66 10.39 -13.71
CA CYS A 52 10.22 10.61 -13.61
C CYS A 52 9.93 12.08 -13.33
N GLY A 53 8.99 12.70 -14.04
CA GLY A 53 8.78 14.14 -13.96
C GLY A 53 7.46 14.65 -14.54
N GLY A 54 7.41 15.95 -14.81
CA GLY A 54 6.18 16.65 -15.16
C GLY A 54 5.34 16.97 -13.92
N ASN A 55 4.04 16.75 -14.02
CA ASN A 55 3.11 16.87 -12.90
C ASN A 55 3.09 15.57 -12.10
N CYS A 56 3.67 15.64 -10.90
CA CYS A 56 3.71 14.53 -9.96
C CYS A 56 2.63 14.66 -8.88
N THR A 57 2.01 13.54 -8.52
CA THR A 57 1.13 13.41 -7.37
C THR A 57 1.76 12.48 -6.36
N VAL A 58 1.60 12.79 -5.07
CA VAL A 58 2.06 11.95 -3.96
C VAL A 58 0.85 11.52 -3.14
N PHE A 59 0.75 10.23 -2.89
CA PHE A 59 -0.24 9.63 -2.00
C PHE A 59 0.48 8.94 -0.85
N THR A 60 0.01 9.11 0.39
CA THR A 60 0.45 8.31 1.54
C THR A 60 -0.77 7.82 2.30
N GLY A 61 -0.97 6.50 2.35
CA GLY A 61 -2.14 5.91 3.01
C GLY A 61 -2.13 4.39 2.98
N GLY A 62 -3.21 3.79 3.49
CA GLY A 62 -3.41 2.34 3.47
C GLY A 62 -3.99 1.84 2.15
N ALA A 63 -4.59 0.64 2.19
CA ALA A 63 -5.21 -0.01 1.04
C ALA A 63 -6.23 0.89 0.33
N THR A 64 -6.01 1.17 -0.95
CA THR A 64 -6.96 1.96 -1.75
C THR A 64 -6.73 1.78 -3.24
N CYS A 65 -7.74 2.08 -4.04
CA CYS A 65 -7.60 2.26 -5.47
C CYS A 65 -7.52 3.74 -5.81
N LEU A 66 -6.39 4.17 -6.37
CA LEU A 66 -6.17 5.54 -6.82
C LEU A 66 -6.52 5.66 -8.30
N SER A 67 -7.29 6.69 -8.65
CA SER A 67 -7.38 7.15 -10.05
C SER A 67 -6.08 7.89 -10.38
N ALA A 68 -5.37 7.43 -11.40
CA ALA A 68 -4.07 7.97 -11.77
C ALA A 68 -3.91 8.11 -13.31
N PRO A 69 -4.92 8.66 -14.03
CA PRO A 69 -4.92 8.72 -15.49
C PRO A 69 -3.72 9.46 -16.05
N GLY A 70 -3.14 8.93 -17.13
CA GLY A 70 -1.98 9.53 -17.78
C GLY A 70 -0.67 9.42 -17.00
N THR A 71 -0.61 8.58 -15.96
CA THR A 71 0.65 8.29 -15.27
C THR A 71 1.59 7.57 -16.22
N ASN A 72 2.84 8.04 -16.29
CA ASN A 72 3.88 7.49 -17.16
C ASN A 72 5.06 6.89 -16.40
N CYS A 73 5.19 7.21 -15.12
CA CYS A 73 6.18 6.62 -14.23
C CYS A 73 5.75 6.79 -12.77
N LEU A 74 6.22 5.88 -11.93
CA LEU A 74 5.89 5.90 -10.50
C LEU A 74 6.97 5.22 -9.64
N ALA A 75 6.95 5.52 -8.35
CA ALA A 75 7.71 4.85 -7.31
C ALA A 75 6.80 4.62 -6.10
N ALA A 76 7.07 3.58 -5.31
CA ALA A 76 6.36 3.37 -4.07
C ALA A 76 7.26 2.76 -2.99
N THR A 77 6.91 3.01 -1.72
CA THR A 77 7.63 2.45 -0.57
C THR A 77 7.29 0.99 -0.26
N SER A 78 6.34 0.41 -0.99
CA SER A 78 5.95 -1.00 -0.93
C SER A 78 5.48 -1.46 -2.30
N ASN A 79 5.30 -2.76 -2.49
CA ASN A 79 4.76 -3.26 -3.74
C ASN A 79 3.32 -2.77 -3.93
N ILE A 80 2.97 -2.37 -5.15
CA ILE A 80 1.65 -1.87 -5.54
C ILE A 80 1.29 -2.48 -6.90
N GLY A 81 0.00 -2.47 -7.23
CA GLY A 81 -0.48 -2.74 -8.58
C GLY A 81 -0.61 -1.45 -9.38
N PHE A 82 -0.26 -1.46 -10.66
CA PHE A 82 -0.56 -0.39 -11.60
C PHE A 82 -1.24 -0.96 -12.84
N CYS A 83 -2.32 -0.31 -13.28
CA CYS A 83 -3.24 -0.85 -14.27
C CYS A 83 -3.42 0.16 -15.41
N ASP A 84 -3.55 -0.32 -16.66
CA ASP A 84 -3.84 0.51 -17.83
C ASP A 84 -5.33 0.79 -18.03
N ASN A 85 -6.15 0.34 -17.08
CA ASN A 85 -7.57 0.63 -16.97
C ASN A 85 -7.89 1.33 -15.64
N GLY A 86 -9.05 2.00 -15.60
CA GLY A 86 -9.56 2.61 -14.37
C GLY A 86 -10.10 1.58 -13.37
N GLY A 87 -10.16 1.98 -12.11
CA GLY A 87 -10.88 1.24 -11.05
C GLY A 87 -10.17 0.02 -10.48
N CYS A 88 -8.86 -0.15 -10.70
CA CYS A 88 -8.03 -1.21 -10.12
C CYS A 88 -8.63 -2.62 -10.26
N SER A 89 -9.13 -2.93 -11.45
CA SER A 89 -9.74 -4.22 -11.76
C SER A 89 -8.69 -5.22 -12.30
N TYR A 90 -9.14 -6.39 -12.79
CA TYR A 90 -8.25 -7.45 -13.25
C TYR A 90 -7.20 -6.98 -14.27
N GLY A 91 -5.98 -7.54 -14.21
CA GLY A 91 -4.93 -7.34 -15.22
C GLY A 91 -3.84 -6.31 -14.87
N CYS A 92 -3.81 -5.79 -13.65
CA CYS A 92 -2.75 -4.88 -13.21
C CYS A 92 -1.37 -5.57 -13.16
N ASN A 93 -0.33 -4.82 -13.49
CA ASN A 93 1.06 -5.21 -13.28
C ASN A 93 1.49 -4.88 -11.85
N GLN A 94 2.50 -5.59 -11.33
CA GLN A 94 3.08 -5.27 -10.02
C GLN A 94 4.32 -4.41 -10.18
N LEU A 95 4.53 -3.47 -9.27
CA LEU A 95 5.74 -2.63 -9.26
C LEU A 95 7.02 -3.45 -9.13
N SER A 96 6.97 -4.57 -8.40
CA SER A 96 8.08 -5.52 -8.32
C SER A 96 8.52 -6.09 -9.67
N ASP A 97 7.64 -6.09 -10.67
CA ASP A 97 7.90 -6.62 -12.01
C ASP A 97 8.27 -5.51 -13.01
N CYS A 98 8.80 -4.39 -12.50
CA CYS A 98 9.15 -3.24 -13.32
C CYS A 98 10.11 -3.60 -14.48
N ALA A 99 9.59 -3.58 -15.71
CA ALA A 99 10.36 -3.92 -16.90
C ALA A 99 11.37 -2.84 -17.31
N THR A 100 11.13 -1.57 -16.92
CA THR A 100 12.00 -0.45 -17.29
C THR A 100 12.21 0.47 -16.09
N PRO A 101 13.18 0.14 -15.23
CA PRO A 101 13.57 1.00 -14.12
C PRO A 101 14.17 2.33 -14.63
N LEU A 102 13.90 3.40 -13.89
CA LEU A 102 14.34 4.78 -14.11
C LEU A 102 15.13 5.24 -12.87
N ASN A 103 15.95 6.27 -13.04
CA ASN A 103 16.74 6.89 -11.97
C ASN A 103 17.37 5.84 -11.02
N ASN A 104 18.26 5.01 -11.57
CA ASN A 104 18.94 3.93 -10.84
C ASN A 104 18.03 2.88 -10.16
N GLY A 105 16.78 2.75 -10.62
CA GLY A 105 15.81 1.80 -10.07
C GLY A 105 14.89 2.40 -9.00
N GLU A 106 14.97 3.70 -8.73
CA GLU A 106 14.08 4.38 -7.78
C GLU A 106 12.66 4.51 -8.33
N PHE A 107 12.53 4.70 -9.64
CA PHE A 107 11.25 4.82 -10.34
C PHE A 107 11.08 3.70 -11.36
N CYS A 108 9.83 3.41 -11.70
CA CYS A 108 9.47 2.54 -12.79
C CYS A 108 8.81 3.32 -13.93
N SER A 109 9.16 3.01 -15.18
CA SER A 109 8.40 3.47 -16.34
C SER A 109 7.11 2.67 -16.45
N THR A 110 5.97 3.35 -16.36
CA THR A 110 4.63 2.74 -16.34
C THR A 110 3.67 3.46 -17.29
N PRO A 111 3.97 3.51 -18.60
CA PRO A 111 3.20 4.31 -19.55
C PRO A 111 1.75 3.87 -19.64
N ARG A 112 0.83 4.84 -19.75
CA ARG A 112 -0.63 4.64 -19.81
C ARG A 112 -1.23 4.03 -18.54
N THR A 113 -0.63 4.26 -17.39
CA THR A 113 -1.26 3.86 -16.13
C THR A 113 -2.49 4.75 -15.89
N GLU A 114 -3.61 4.12 -15.59
CA GLU A 114 -4.91 4.75 -15.36
C GLU A 114 -5.39 4.60 -13.91
N SER A 115 -4.95 3.54 -13.23
CA SER A 115 -5.19 3.37 -11.80
C SER A 115 -4.06 2.66 -11.08
N ILE A 116 -3.93 2.95 -9.79
CA ILE A 116 -2.90 2.38 -8.90
C ILE A 116 -3.60 1.71 -7.72
N LEU A 117 -3.39 0.41 -7.59
CA LEU A 117 -3.85 -0.39 -6.46
C LEU A 117 -2.79 -0.38 -5.37
N VAL A 118 -3.01 0.43 -4.35
CA VAL A 118 -2.23 0.35 -3.12
C VAL A 118 -2.76 -0.84 -2.34
N PHE A 119 -1.93 -1.88 -2.20
CA PHE A 119 -2.26 -2.95 -1.29
C PHE A 119 -2.26 -2.41 0.13
N GLY A 120 -3.25 -2.79 0.94
CA GLY A 120 -2.95 -2.92 2.36
C GLY A 120 -1.81 -3.91 2.42
N ALA A 121 -0.77 -3.63 3.19
CA ALA A 121 0.19 -4.70 3.42
C ALA A 121 -0.67 -5.89 3.88
#